data_AF-F2TVL0-F1
#
_entry.id   AF-F2TVL0-F1
#
_cell.length_a   1.000
_cell.length_b   1.000
_cell.length_c   1.000
_cell.angle_alpha   90.00
_cell.angle_beta   90.00
_cell.angle_gamma   90.00
#
_symmetry.space_group_name_H-M   'P 1'
#
loop_
_entity.id
_entity.type
_entity.pdbx_description
1 polymer ?
#
loop_
_entity_poly.entity_id
_entity_poly.type
_entity_poly.pdbx_seq_one_letter_code
_entity_poly.pdbx_strand_id
1 'polypeptide(L)'
;MHSTRTAAAAAVLLVLTSAALAASSVVEPVSMTGSSADLSTCATSHGEVNCEAQNATGAAAYTADLDSIEDIHVPVHMAVLVYEGSPFLEYVLSSLEQQHYVKDALTITLLLAPGMDWHLNHQLASSWQSDHSNKYAAIHVHSPASLHDAVVELVESHDSAQHLLLMDSRSRLTNPDTLKHLISLDKPAVAPMLVRQGKWWSNFWDAASQFHDVSPADFSPANVGYVRSNRYLDIVDRKQTGVFIVPLAFGCLLVRPDTIPAMKRALSAMPNTANAEWVFHLTLAYYLHQQQVPIAVSNLLEYGHLINPTGFDSTKAHPDLFLVEENPAEWADKYLNELYWSFEEHGLIPNCTDVFKVPMFSPAFARNLIEECEHFGQWSNGDNKDERIQGGYEPVPTQDIHFNQIGFNNAWRFILRRFLRPVTSHYYTGYTLEGRTTLDFVVRYRPDKQNYLRPHHDASTVTLNVALNQGGVDYQGGGTRFIRQNCTLINTPPGWGTLSPGRLTHLHEGLKTTAGTRYILVSFIDQ
;
A
#
# COMPACT_ATOMS: atom_id res chain seq x y z
N MET A 1 14.96 62.54 38.49
CA MET A 1 13.59 62.80 39.01
C MET A 1 12.98 61.47 39.47
N HIS A 2 11.95 61.53 40.33
CA HIS A 2 11.25 60.38 40.96
C HIS A 2 10.65 59.37 39.95
N SER A 3 10.24 58.13 40.28
CA SER A 3 10.07 57.42 41.56
C SER A 3 10.21 55.89 41.40
N THR A 4 10.56 55.20 42.48
CA THR A 4 10.51 53.73 42.70
C THR A 4 9.10 53.15 42.93
N ARG A 5 8.98 51.82 42.72
CA ARG A 5 8.21 50.76 43.44
C ARG A 5 8.42 49.42 42.69
N THR A 6 8.57 48.19 43.21
CA THR A 6 8.57 47.53 44.56
C THR A 6 7.23 47.50 45.32
N ALA A 7 6.82 46.43 46.02
CA ALA A 7 7.41 45.11 46.34
C ALA A 7 6.27 44.04 46.40
N ALA A 8 6.49 42.74 46.13
CA ALA A 8 6.85 41.62 47.03
C ALA A 8 5.72 40.96 47.89
N ALA A 9 5.69 39.62 47.79
CA ALA A 9 5.42 38.57 48.81
C ALA A 9 4.23 38.65 49.80
N ALA A 10 3.50 37.53 49.92
CA ALA A 10 3.43 36.73 51.16
C ALA A 10 2.74 35.38 50.93
N ALA A 11 3.27 34.30 51.53
CA ALA A 11 2.57 33.02 51.69
C ALA A 11 1.95 32.95 53.09
N VAL A 12 0.80 32.27 53.24
CA VAL A 12 0.27 31.87 54.55
C VAL A 12 -0.17 30.41 54.50
N LEU A 13 0.43 29.63 55.39
CA LEU A 13 0.10 28.24 55.69
C LEU A 13 -1.11 28.21 56.64
N LEU A 14 -2.04 27.27 56.50
CA LEU A 14 -3.02 27.01 57.56
C LEU A 14 -3.34 25.51 57.67
N VAL A 15 -2.85 24.92 58.75
CA VAL A 15 -3.12 23.54 59.18
C VAL A 15 -4.33 23.58 60.11
N LEU A 16 -5.35 22.76 59.84
CA LEU A 16 -6.30 22.33 60.86
C LEU A 16 -6.64 20.85 60.71
N THR A 17 -6.50 20.13 61.82
CA THR A 17 -6.78 18.71 61.97
C THR A 17 -8.20 18.48 62.49
N SER A 18 -8.89 17.46 61.98
CA SER A 18 -10.01 16.81 62.69
C SER A 18 -10.03 15.32 62.37
N ALA A 19 -10.38 14.49 63.35
CA ALA A 19 -10.05 13.07 63.35
C ALA A 19 -11.21 12.13 62.96
N ALA A 20 -10.80 10.95 62.49
CA ALA A 20 -11.42 9.63 62.68
C ALA A 20 -12.95 9.48 62.57
N LEU A 21 -13.36 8.70 61.56
CA LEU A 21 -14.35 7.64 61.75
C LEU A 21 -13.98 6.44 60.89
N ALA A 22 -13.76 5.29 61.54
CA ALA A 22 -13.45 4.04 60.87
C ALA A 22 -14.75 3.34 60.45
N ALA A 23 -14.81 2.85 59.21
CA ALA A 23 -15.78 1.87 58.78
C ALA A 23 -15.05 0.82 57.94
N SER A 24 -14.91 -0.39 58.51
CA SER A 24 -14.40 -1.55 57.79
C SER A 24 -15.49 -2.12 56.89
N SER A 25 -15.22 -2.25 55.59
CA SER A 25 -15.95 -3.17 54.73
C SER A 25 -14.97 -3.93 53.84
N VAL A 26 -14.97 -5.25 54.01
CA VAL A 26 -14.23 -6.23 53.21
C VAL A 26 -14.55 -6.00 51.73
N VAL A 27 -13.51 -5.88 50.89
CA VAL A 27 -13.67 -6.01 49.44
C VAL A 27 -13.58 -7.49 49.12
N GLU A 28 -14.74 -8.13 48.91
CA GLU A 28 -14.79 -9.46 48.34
C GLU A 28 -14.35 -9.41 46.86
N PRO A 29 -13.67 -10.45 46.34
CA PRO A 29 -13.40 -10.54 44.92
C PRO A 29 -14.72 -10.72 44.15
N VAL A 30 -14.94 -9.88 43.13
CA VAL A 30 -16.11 -10.00 42.25
C VAL A 30 -15.99 -11.32 41.46
N SER A 31 -16.73 -12.32 41.89
CA SER A 31 -16.82 -13.60 41.18
C SER A 31 -17.68 -13.43 39.94
N MET A 32 -17.05 -13.21 38.78
CA MET A 32 -17.67 -13.34 37.46
C MET A 32 -17.97 -14.82 37.15
N THR A 33 -18.89 -15.44 37.90
CA THR A 33 -19.49 -16.73 37.52
C THR A 33 -20.57 -16.50 36.47
N GLY A 34 -20.15 -16.06 35.28
CA GLY A 34 -20.98 -16.09 34.08
C GLY A 34 -21.09 -17.53 33.58
N SER A 35 -22.31 -18.03 33.41
CA SER A 35 -22.54 -19.38 32.89
C SER A 35 -22.05 -19.53 31.46
N SER A 36 -21.44 -20.68 31.14
CA SER A 36 -20.86 -21.03 29.84
C SER A 36 -21.92 -21.31 28.75
N ALA A 37 -22.73 -20.31 28.41
CA ALA A 37 -23.88 -20.45 27.51
C ALA A 37 -24.11 -19.22 26.62
N ASP A 38 -23.09 -18.84 25.84
CA ASP A 38 -23.22 -17.90 24.70
C ASP A 38 -22.39 -18.39 23.50
N LEU A 39 -22.66 -19.62 23.06
CA LEU A 39 -22.22 -20.12 21.76
C LEU A 39 -23.23 -19.68 20.70
N SER A 40 -22.79 -18.87 19.74
CA SER A 40 -23.59 -18.50 18.57
C SER A 40 -23.99 -19.75 17.79
N THR A 41 -25.29 -20.04 17.71
CA THR A 41 -25.80 -21.17 16.93
C THR A 41 -25.73 -20.85 15.43
N CYS A 42 -24.75 -21.43 14.73
CA CYS A 42 -24.80 -21.53 13.28
C CYS A 42 -25.88 -22.55 12.90
N ALA A 43 -26.91 -22.10 12.20
CA ALA A 43 -28.00 -22.96 11.75
C ALA A 43 -27.78 -23.40 10.30
N THR A 44 -27.88 -24.72 10.04
CA THR A 44 -27.90 -25.30 8.71
C THR A 44 -29.32 -25.33 8.17
N SER A 45 -29.56 -24.65 7.04
CA SER A 45 -30.80 -24.78 6.27
C SER A 45 -30.47 -24.94 4.79
N HIS A 46 -30.95 -26.02 4.17
CA HIS A 46 -30.78 -26.30 2.73
C HIS A 46 -29.33 -26.32 2.20
N GLY A 47 -28.35 -26.62 3.05
CA GLY A 47 -26.93 -26.63 2.68
C GLY A 47 -26.24 -25.26 2.76
N GLU A 48 -26.96 -24.24 3.21
CA GLU A 48 -26.42 -22.93 3.58
C GLU A 48 -26.29 -22.86 5.11
N VAL A 49 -25.17 -22.32 5.60
CA VAL A 49 -24.91 -22.08 7.02
C VAL A 49 -25.07 -20.58 7.28
N ASN A 50 -26.01 -20.22 8.16
CA ASN A 50 -26.16 -18.85 8.64
C ASN A 50 -25.75 -18.80 10.12
N CYS A 51 -24.67 -18.07 10.42
CA CYS A 51 -24.22 -17.83 11.80
C CYS A 51 -24.69 -16.45 12.27
N GLU A 52 -25.57 -16.39 13.26
CA GLU A 52 -26.08 -15.11 13.79
C GLU A 52 -24.96 -14.23 14.37
N ALA A 53 -25.06 -12.91 14.20
CA ALA A 53 -24.06 -11.96 14.66
C ALA A 53 -24.27 -11.63 16.14
N GLN A 54 -23.17 -11.47 16.90
CA GLN A 54 -23.24 -10.78 18.19
C GLN A 54 -23.54 -9.30 17.92
N ASN A 55 -24.76 -8.85 18.25
CA ASN A 55 -25.17 -7.45 18.13
C ASN A 55 -24.43 -6.57 19.14
N ALA A 56 -23.21 -6.18 18.77
CA ALA A 56 -22.40 -5.21 19.47
C ALA A 56 -23.03 -3.81 19.38
N THR A 57 -23.13 -3.10 20.51
CA THR A 57 -23.77 -1.78 20.59
C THR A 57 -22.92 -0.65 20.01
N GLY A 58 -22.85 -0.59 18.68
CA GLY A 58 -22.33 0.55 17.90
C GLY A 58 -20.81 0.73 17.92
N ALA A 59 -20.22 0.96 16.73
CA ALA A 59 -18.77 1.19 16.58
C ALA A 59 -18.20 2.30 17.49
N ALA A 60 -19.00 3.35 17.76
CA ALA A 60 -18.61 4.47 18.62
C ALA A 60 -18.36 4.10 20.09
N ALA A 61 -18.93 2.99 20.58
CA ALA A 61 -18.67 2.49 21.93
C ALA A 61 -17.29 1.81 22.02
N TYR A 62 -16.84 1.14 20.95
CA TYR A 62 -15.54 0.47 20.90
C TYR A 62 -14.39 1.45 20.68
N THR A 63 -14.57 2.51 19.87
CA THR A 63 -13.54 3.54 19.68
C THR A 63 -13.22 4.30 20.95
N ALA A 64 -14.23 4.62 21.77
CA ALA A 64 -14.05 5.40 23.00
C ALA A 64 -13.33 4.63 24.12
N ASP A 65 -13.30 3.29 24.04
CA ASP A 65 -12.66 2.43 25.03
C ASP A 65 -11.16 2.20 24.72
N LEU A 66 -10.76 2.28 23.43
CA LEU A 66 -9.38 2.06 22.99
C LEU A 66 -8.40 3.15 23.48
N ASP A 67 -8.84 4.41 23.55
CA ASP A 67 -8.04 5.53 24.08
C ASP A 67 -7.77 5.40 25.59
N SER A 68 -8.59 4.64 26.32
CA SER A 68 -8.39 4.30 27.74
C SER A 68 -7.51 3.06 27.96
N ILE A 69 -7.12 2.33 26.90
CA ILE A 69 -6.17 1.23 27.03
C ILE A 69 -4.74 1.79 27.02
N GLU A 70 -4.16 1.91 28.22
CA GLU A 70 -2.73 2.18 28.44
C GLU A 70 -1.83 1.21 27.64
N ASP A 71 -0.55 1.57 27.50
CA ASP A 71 0.45 0.84 26.72
C ASP A 71 0.36 -0.70 26.89
N ILE A 72 -0.14 -1.38 25.85
CA ILE A 72 -0.37 -2.82 25.91
C ILE A 72 0.98 -3.54 25.80
N HIS A 73 1.45 -4.04 26.94
CA HIS A 73 2.68 -4.83 27.06
C HIS A 73 2.49 -6.34 26.77
N VAL A 74 1.33 -6.76 26.26
CA VAL A 74 1.07 -8.17 25.92
C VAL A 74 1.98 -8.57 24.76
N PRO A 75 2.79 -9.64 24.88
CA PRO A 75 3.68 -10.06 23.79
C PRO A 75 2.90 -10.51 22.54
N VAL A 76 3.33 -10.03 21.37
CA VAL A 76 2.78 -10.40 20.06
C VAL A 76 3.90 -10.77 19.11
N HIS A 77 3.77 -11.94 18.48
CA HIS A 77 4.56 -12.33 17.32
C HIS A 77 3.78 -11.98 16.05
N MET A 78 4.30 -11.05 15.25
CA MET A 78 3.75 -10.72 13.93
C MET A 78 4.59 -11.43 12.86
N ALA A 79 4.01 -12.46 12.23
CA ALA A 79 4.64 -13.21 11.15
C ALA A 79 4.03 -12.78 9.80
N VAL A 80 4.86 -12.18 8.94
CA VAL A 80 4.47 -11.67 7.63
C VAL A 80 4.96 -12.60 6.53
N LEU A 81 4.02 -13.10 5.74
CA LEU A 81 4.22 -13.98 4.60
C LEU A 81 4.35 -13.13 3.34
N VAL A 82 5.58 -12.99 2.85
CA VAL A 82 5.90 -12.23 1.64
C VAL A 82 5.96 -13.19 0.46
N TYR A 83 4.86 -13.27 -0.27
CA TYR A 83 4.73 -14.11 -1.48
C TYR A 83 5.54 -13.53 -2.65
N GLU A 84 5.87 -14.37 -3.65
CA GLU A 84 6.37 -13.86 -4.93
C GLU A 84 5.31 -12.95 -5.57
N GLY A 85 5.75 -11.80 -6.10
CA GLY A 85 4.85 -10.83 -6.70
C GLY A 85 4.13 -9.96 -5.69
N SER A 86 4.84 -9.53 -4.63
CA SER A 86 4.33 -8.67 -3.56
C SER A 86 4.50 -7.18 -3.90
N PRO A 87 3.45 -6.45 -4.35
CA PRO A 87 3.58 -5.05 -4.72
C PRO A 87 3.74 -4.17 -3.48
N PHE A 88 4.48 -3.06 -3.62
CA PHE A 88 4.63 -2.03 -2.57
C PHE A 88 4.93 -2.61 -1.17
N LEU A 89 5.95 -3.48 -1.07
CA LEU A 89 6.30 -4.17 0.17
C LEU A 89 6.71 -3.20 1.30
N GLU A 90 7.26 -2.03 0.95
CA GLU A 90 7.61 -0.98 1.92
C GLU A 90 6.40 -0.47 2.70
N TYR A 91 5.19 -0.50 2.11
CA TYR A 91 3.96 -0.11 2.81
C TYR A 91 3.47 -1.18 3.78
N VAL A 92 3.86 -2.45 3.60
CA VAL A 92 3.65 -3.48 4.63
C VAL A 92 4.54 -3.15 5.83
N LEU A 93 5.84 -2.92 5.59
CA LEU A 93 6.81 -2.60 6.64
C LEU A 93 6.44 -1.32 7.39
N SER A 94 6.05 -0.27 6.67
CA SER A 94 5.53 0.97 7.26
C SER A 94 4.24 0.75 8.08
N SER A 95 3.35 -0.15 7.65
CA SER A 95 2.16 -0.51 8.45
C SER A 95 2.54 -1.14 9.81
N LEU A 96 3.62 -1.93 9.88
CA LEU A 96 4.15 -2.50 11.14
C LEU A 96 4.78 -1.44 12.05
N GLU A 97 5.47 -0.46 11.46
CA GLU A 97 6.01 0.70 12.18
C GLU A 97 4.90 1.57 12.76
N GLN A 98 3.82 1.78 12.01
CA GLN A 98 2.73 2.68 12.40
C GLN A 98 1.81 2.13 13.50
N GLN A 99 1.78 0.81 13.76
CA GLN A 99 0.92 0.24 14.81
C GLN A 99 1.19 0.89 16.18
N HIS A 100 0.15 1.46 16.81
CA HIS A 100 0.19 2.05 18.15
C HIS A 100 0.33 0.95 19.21
N TYR A 101 1.55 0.47 19.42
CA TYR A 101 1.84 -0.64 20.32
C TYR A 101 3.25 -0.51 20.88
N VAL A 102 3.50 -1.04 22.08
CA VAL A 102 4.84 -1.07 22.67
C VAL A 102 5.74 -1.94 21.82
N LYS A 103 6.71 -1.34 21.12
CA LYS A 103 7.53 -2.05 20.14
C LYS A 103 8.41 -3.13 20.78
N ASP A 104 8.87 -2.92 22.01
CA ASP A 104 9.58 -3.93 22.84
C ASP A 104 8.72 -5.16 23.22
N ALA A 105 7.41 -5.14 22.99
CA ALA A 105 6.51 -6.29 23.14
C ALA A 105 6.22 -7.01 21.79
N LEU A 106 6.79 -6.52 20.67
CA LEU A 106 6.56 -7.06 19.33
C LEU A 106 7.78 -7.84 18.82
N THR A 107 7.57 -9.11 18.50
CA THR A 107 8.49 -9.93 17.71
C THR A 107 8.02 -9.93 16.26
N ILE A 108 8.86 -9.51 15.31
CA ILE A 108 8.53 -9.48 13.88
C ILE A 108 9.28 -10.60 13.16
N THR A 109 8.59 -11.42 12.36
CA THR A 109 9.22 -12.39 11.46
C THR A 109 8.74 -12.17 10.04
N LEU A 110 9.68 -11.87 9.12
CA LEU A 110 9.42 -11.77 7.69
C LEU A 110 9.83 -13.08 7.03
N LEU A 111 8.85 -13.83 6.50
CA LEU A 111 9.05 -15.05 5.74
C LEU A 111 8.96 -14.71 4.25
N LEU A 112 10.10 -14.72 3.56
CA LEU A 112 10.21 -14.32 2.15
C LEU A 112 10.15 -15.55 1.24
N ALA A 113 9.17 -15.60 0.34
CA ALA A 113 9.08 -16.64 -0.67
C ALA A 113 10.31 -16.62 -1.60
N PRO A 114 10.74 -17.78 -2.11
CA PRO A 114 11.63 -17.82 -3.26
C PRO A 114 10.86 -17.36 -4.50
N GLY A 115 11.48 -16.52 -5.31
CA GLY A 115 10.87 -15.91 -6.50
C GLY A 115 11.86 -15.03 -7.24
N MET A 116 11.48 -14.51 -8.41
CA MET A 116 12.34 -13.59 -9.18
C MET A 116 12.56 -12.25 -8.47
N ASP A 117 11.58 -11.80 -7.69
CA ASP A 117 11.63 -10.59 -6.86
C ASP A 117 12.37 -10.79 -5.51
N TRP A 118 12.84 -12.01 -5.20
CA TRP A 118 13.49 -12.35 -3.94
C TRP A 118 14.63 -11.39 -3.55
N HIS A 119 15.50 -11.04 -4.50
CA HIS A 119 16.64 -10.15 -4.23
C HIS A 119 16.18 -8.77 -3.75
N LEU A 120 15.11 -8.22 -4.36
CA LEU A 120 14.54 -6.92 -4.00
C LEU A 120 13.86 -7.00 -2.62
N ASN A 121 13.01 -8.02 -2.43
CA ASN A 121 12.28 -8.24 -1.17
C ASN A 121 13.25 -8.47 0.00
N HIS A 122 14.31 -9.26 -0.20
CA HIS A 122 15.34 -9.50 0.80
C HIS A 122 16.17 -8.25 1.09
N GLN A 123 16.57 -7.48 0.08
CA GLN A 123 17.32 -6.23 0.30
C GLN A 123 16.50 -5.24 1.13
N LEU A 124 15.22 -5.06 0.80
CA LEU A 124 14.31 -4.18 1.53
C LEU A 124 14.08 -4.66 2.97
N ALA A 125 13.77 -5.94 3.15
CA ALA A 125 13.54 -6.54 4.47
C ALA A 125 14.79 -6.49 5.38
N SER A 126 15.98 -6.76 4.84
CA SER A 126 17.24 -6.67 5.61
C SER A 126 17.65 -5.24 5.95
N SER A 127 17.42 -4.27 5.05
CA SER A 127 17.63 -2.85 5.39
C SER A 127 16.71 -2.45 6.54
N TRP A 128 15.41 -2.74 6.40
CA TRP A 128 14.41 -2.43 7.41
C TRP A 128 14.74 -3.07 8.77
N GLN A 129 15.13 -4.35 8.77
CA GLN A 129 15.60 -5.06 9.97
C GLN A 129 16.80 -4.33 10.61
N SER A 130 17.77 -3.89 9.83
CA SER A 130 18.94 -3.16 10.33
C SER A 130 18.51 -1.85 11.01
N ASP A 131 17.68 -1.06 10.34
CA ASP A 131 17.20 0.25 10.78
C ASP A 131 16.26 0.19 12.01
N HIS A 132 15.60 -0.96 12.23
CA HIS A 132 14.57 -1.13 13.27
C HIS A 132 14.94 -2.10 14.40
N SER A 133 16.02 -2.87 14.27
CA SER A 133 16.45 -3.91 15.23
C SER A 133 16.46 -3.49 16.70
N ASN A 134 16.82 -2.24 17.01
CA ASN A 134 16.89 -1.72 18.38
C ASN A 134 15.54 -1.21 18.96
N LYS A 135 14.44 -1.27 18.19
CA LYS A 135 13.11 -0.79 18.61
C LYS A 135 12.16 -1.94 18.97
N TYR A 136 12.43 -3.16 18.53
CA TYR A 136 11.51 -4.31 18.62
C TYR A 136 12.10 -5.40 19.51
N ALA A 137 11.25 -6.26 20.09
CA ALA A 137 11.70 -7.37 20.94
C ALA A 137 12.66 -8.31 20.17
N ALA A 138 12.31 -8.60 18.92
CA ALA A 138 13.21 -9.16 17.91
C ALA A 138 12.67 -8.87 16.50
N ILE A 139 13.57 -8.84 15.51
CA ILE A 139 13.20 -8.87 14.08
C ILE A 139 13.99 -9.99 13.41
N HIS A 140 13.27 -10.90 12.76
CA HIS A 140 13.81 -12.02 12.01
C HIS A 140 13.44 -11.92 10.54
N VAL A 141 14.39 -12.17 9.65
CA VAL A 141 14.17 -12.25 8.20
C VAL A 141 14.64 -13.63 7.75
N HIS A 142 13.75 -14.38 7.13
CA HIS A 142 14.01 -15.73 6.65
C HIS A 142 13.60 -15.87 5.19
N SER A 143 14.32 -16.71 4.44
CA SER A 143 14.01 -17.05 3.05
C SER A 143 13.88 -18.57 2.94
N PRO A 144 12.75 -19.14 3.40
CA PRO A 144 12.51 -20.57 3.34
C PRO A 144 12.32 -21.05 1.90
N ALA A 145 12.55 -22.35 1.66
CA ALA A 145 12.21 -22.97 0.37
C ALA A 145 10.69 -23.09 0.14
N SER A 146 9.90 -23.00 1.21
CA SER A 146 8.44 -23.15 1.23
C SER A 146 7.87 -22.26 2.33
N LEU A 147 7.00 -21.32 1.98
CA LEU A 147 6.28 -20.51 2.98
C LEU A 147 5.35 -21.36 3.85
N HIS A 148 4.76 -22.42 3.28
CA HIS A 148 3.92 -23.36 4.01
C HIS A 148 4.70 -24.00 5.17
N ASP A 149 5.83 -24.62 4.86
CA ASP A 149 6.61 -25.38 5.83
C ASP A 149 7.22 -24.44 6.88
N ALA A 150 7.63 -23.23 6.48
CA ALA A 150 8.09 -22.21 7.41
C ALA A 150 6.99 -21.70 8.36
N VAL A 151 5.72 -21.66 7.94
CA VAL A 151 4.60 -21.35 8.86
C VAL A 151 4.36 -22.52 9.82
N VAL A 152 4.45 -23.76 9.36
CA VAL A 152 4.36 -24.94 10.24
C VAL A 152 5.48 -24.92 11.29
N GLU A 153 6.74 -24.72 10.88
CA GLU A 153 7.90 -24.62 11.77
C GLU A 153 7.79 -23.44 12.74
N LEU A 154 7.36 -22.26 12.26
CA LEU A 154 7.13 -21.08 13.09
C LEU A 154 6.05 -21.34 14.14
N VAL A 155 4.91 -21.93 13.75
CA VAL A 155 3.82 -22.18 14.69
C VAL A 155 4.22 -23.27 15.68
N GLU A 156 4.83 -24.38 15.27
CA GLU A 156 5.30 -25.44 16.17
C GLU A 156 6.30 -24.92 17.23
N SER A 157 7.23 -24.04 16.81
CA SER A 157 8.19 -23.39 17.71
C SER A 157 7.63 -22.18 18.49
N HIS A 158 6.44 -21.69 18.14
CA HIS A 158 5.83 -20.52 18.78
C HIS A 158 5.52 -20.78 20.27
N ASP A 159 5.84 -19.77 21.08
CA ASP A 159 5.52 -19.70 22.51
C ASP A 159 4.03 -19.45 22.71
N SER A 160 3.30 -20.48 23.16
CA SER A 160 1.85 -20.43 23.40
C SER A 160 1.40 -19.47 24.52
N ALA A 161 2.31 -18.69 25.12
CA ALA A 161 1.97 -17.55 25.98
C ALA A 161 1.76 -16.23 25.19
N GLN A 162 2.11 -16.18 23.90
CA GLN A 162 2.06 -14.97 23.07
C GLN A 162 0.89 -15.00 22.09
N HIS A 163 0.46 -13.81 21.63
CA HIS A 163 -0.45 -13.73 20.49
C HIS A 163 0.34 -13.94 19.19
N LEU A 164 -0.27 -14.60 18.20
CA LEU A 164 0.29 -14.75 16.87
C LEU A 164 -0.57 -14.01 15.84
N LEU A 165 -0.01 -12.99 15.19
CA LEU A 165 -0.61 -12.36 14.01
C LEU A 165 0.04 -12.95 12.76
N LEU A 166 -0.70 -13.79 12.02
CA LEU A 166 -0.32 -14.18 10.65
C LEU A 166 -0.84 -13.14 9.66
N MET A 167 0.03 -12.60 8.81
CA MET A 167 -0.32 -11.57 7.82
C MET A 167 0.32 -11.87 6.46
N ASP A 168 -0.37 -11.60 5.35
CA ASP A 168 0.17 -11.63 3.99
C ASP A 168 0.70 -10.26 3.56
N SER A 169 1.61 -10.26 2.60
CA SER A 169 2.17 -9.05 1.99
C SER A 169 1.18 -8.22 1.14
N ARG A 170 -0.09 -8.62 1.04
CA ARG A 170 -1.14 -7.90 0.30
C ARG A 170 -2.09 -7.14 1.20
N SER A 171 -2.16 -7.52 2.47
CA SER A 171 -2.87 -6.79 3.51
C SER A 171 -2.16 -5.47 3.79
N ARG A 172 -2.92 -4.40 3.99
CA ARG A 172 -2.42 -3.10 4.46
C ARG A 172 -3.20 -2.72 5.71
N LEU A 173 -2.47 -2.53 6.81
CA LEU A 173 -3.05 -2.13 8.10
C LEU A 173 -2.79 -0.64 8.27
N THR A 174 -3.58 0.18 7.54
CA THR A 174 -3.44 1.63 7.55
C THR A 174 -3.99 2.28 8.82
N ASN A 175 -4.73 1.53 9.65
CA ASN A 175 -5.15 1.96 10.97
C ASN A 175 -4.11 1.54 12.03
N PRO A 176 -3.46 2.50 12.71
CA PRO A 176 -2.49 2.24 13.78
C PRO A 176 -3.02 1.40 14.95
N ASP A 177 -4.31 1.49 15.28
CA ASP A 177 -4.91 0.84 16.44
C ASP A 177 -5.43 -0.58 16.12
N THR A 178 -5.16 -1.09 14.91
CA THR A 178 -5.59 -2.43 14.46
C THR A 178 -5.19 -3.51 15.44
N LEU A 179 -3.91 -3.58 15.82
CA LEU A 179 -3.44 -4.65 16.72
C LEU A 179 -4.05 -4.56 18.12
N LYS A 180 -4.10 -3.36 18.72
CA LYS A 180 -4.75 -3.12 20.01
C LYS A 180 -6.19 -3.61 20.00
N HIS A 181 -6.95 -3.21 18.98
CA HIS A 181 -8.36 -3.52 18.88
C HIS A 181 -8.62 -5.00 18.59
N LEU A 182 -7.84 -5.67 17.74
CA LEU A 182 -8.02 -7.11 17.51
C LEU A 182 -7.79 -7.94 18.78
N ILE A 183 -6.84 -7.54 19.63
CA ILE A 183 -6.60 -8.17 20.95
C ILE A 183 -7.79 -7.92 21.89
N SER A 184 -8.34 -6.70 21.93
CA SER A 184 -9.45 -6.36 22.83
C SER A 184 -10.79 -7.03 22.48
N LEU A 185 -10.91 -7.70 21.33
CA LEU A 185 -12.10 -8.48 20.96
C LEU A 185 -12.17 -9.87 21.63
N ASP A 186 -11.09 -10.32 22.27
CA ASP A 186 -10.94 -11.63 22.97
C ASP A 186 -11.57 -12.81 22.21
N LYS A 187 -11.19 -12.96 20.93
CA LYS A 187 -11.64 -14.07 20.07
C LYS A 187 -10.51 -15.10 19.88
N PRO A 188 -10.83 -16.41 19.79
CA PRO A 188 -9.84 -17.46 19.54
C PRO A 188 -8.99 -17.21 18.29
N ALA A 189 -9.63 -16.86 17.18
CA ALA A 189 -9.00 -16.36 15.96
C ALA A 189 -9.85 -15.25 15.35
N VAL A 190 -9.25 -14.08 15.03
CA VAL A 190 -9.96 -12.93 14.46
C VAL A 190 -9.15 -12.19 13.40
N ALA A 191 -9.81 -11.89 12.28
CA ALA A 191 -9.28 -11.09 11.19
C ALA A 191 -9.86 -9.66 11.21
N PRO A 192 -9.07 -8.63 10.90
CA PRO A 192 -9.62 -7.35 10.49
C PRO A 192 -10.27 -7.51 9.11
N MET A 193 -11.44 -6.90 8.89
CA MET A 193 -12.05 -6.87 7.55
C MET A 193 -11.26 -5.92 6.64
N LEU A 194 -10.57 -6.50 5.66
CA LEU A 194 -9.82 -5.80 4.63
C LEU A 194 -10.51 -6.02 3.28
N VAL A 195 -10.70 -4.94 2.52
CA VAL A 195 -11.42 -4.94 1.23
C VAL A 195 -10.51 -4.34 0.16
N ARG A 196 -10.54 -4.84 -1.07
CA ARG A 196 -9.86 -4.20 -2.21
C ARG A 196 -10.55 -2.88 -2.54
N GLN A 197 -9.79 -1.79 -2.62
CA GLN A 197 -10.34 -0.45 -2.83
C GLN A 197 -11.23 -0.37 -4.08
N GLY A 198 -12.44 0.18 -3.93
CA GLY A 198 -13.41 0.30 -5.02
C GLY A 198 -13.98 -1.02 -5.56
N LYS A 199 -13.83 -2.13 -4.85
CA LYS A 199 -14.38 -3.47 -5.18
C LYS A 199 -15.07 -4.07 -3.95
N TRP A 200 -15.72 -5.23 -4.13
CA TRP A 200 -16.30 -6.02 -3.04
C TRP A 200 -15.47 -7.27 -2.67
N TRP A 201 -14.29 -7.44 -3.25
CA TRP A 201 -13.38 -8.55 -2.89
C TRP A 201 -12.72 -8.24 -1.54
N SER A 202 -12.93 -9.13 -0.56
CA SER A 202 -12.42 -8.97 0.80
C SER A 202 -11.58 -10.18 1.23
N ASN A 203 -11.02 -10.11 2.43
CA ASN A 203 -10.18 -11.15 3.03
C ASN A 203 -10.98 -12.24 3.77
N PHE A 204 -12.27 -12.39 3.50
CA PHE A 204 -13.11 -13.41 4.12
C PHE A 204 -14.22 -13.92 3.20
N TRP A 205 -14.73 -15.11 3.47
CA TRP A 205 -15.96 -15.64 2.88
C TRP A 205 -17.01 -15.78 3.96
N ASP A 206 -18.19 -15.20 3.78
CA ASP A 206 -19.29 -15.33 4.75
C ASP A 206 -20.03 -16.67 4.64
N ALA A 207 -19.95 -17.33 3.47
CA ALA A 207 -20.46 -18.68 3.25
C ALA A 207 -19.54 -19.46 2.29
N ALA A 208 -19.54 -20.79 2.43
CA ALA A 208 -18.75 -21.71 1.60
C ALA A 208 -19.52 -23.01 1.38
N SER A 209 -19.49 -23.55 0.17
CA SER A 209 -20.09 -24.87 -0.14
C SER A 209 -19.09 -25.99 0.12
N GLN A 210 -19.56 -27.15 0.58
CA GLN A 210 -18.72 -28.33 0.87
C GLN A 210 -17.58 -28.06 1.86
N PHE A 211 -17.77 -27.12 2.78
CA PHE A 211 -16.79 -26.73 3.80
C PHE A 211 -17.13 -27.29 5.19
N HIS A 212 -18.40 -27.19 5.59
CA HIS A 212 -18.91 -27.81 6.82
C HIS A 212 -19.42 -29.23 6.55
N ASP A 213 -19.47 -30.06 7.60
CA ASP A 213 -19.95 -31.45 7.60
C ASP A 213 -19.24 -32.43 6.64
N VAL A 214 -18.07 -32.05 6.09
CA VAL A 214 -17.18 -32.93 5.34
C VAL A 214 -16.13 -33.52 6.27
N SER A 215 -15.90 -34.85 6.19
CA SER A 215 -14.88 -35.52 7.01
C SER A 215 -13.46 -35.19 6.51
N PRO A 216 -12.41 -35.22 7.38
CA PRO A 216 -11.05 -34.98 6.94
C PRO A 216 -10.53 -35.96 5.86
N ALA A 217 -11.16 -37.13 5.71
CA ALA A 217 -10.83 -38.09 4.66
C ALA A 217 -11.46 -37.75 3.30
N ASP A 218 -12.55 -36.97 3.30
CA ASP A 218 -13.31 -36.57 2.11
C ASP A 218 -13.03 -35.10 1.71
N PHE A 219 -12.35 -34.33 2.59
CA PHE A 219 -12.05 -32.93 2.35
C PHE A 219 -11.04 -32.75 1.21
N SER A 220 -11.43 -31.94 0.23
CA SER A 220 -10.57 -31.50 -0.86
C SER A 220 -10.75 -30.00 -1.10
N PRO A 221 -9.70 -29.17 -1.00
CA PRO A 221 -9.75 -27.75 -1.30
C PRO A 221 -10.31 -27.42 -2.69
N ALA A 222 -10.18 -28.33 -3.66
CA ALA A 222 -10.71 -28.17 -5.01
C ALA A 222 -12.24 -28.33 -5.10
N ASN A 223 -12.89 -28.91 -4.08
CA ASN A 223 -14.34 -29.10 -4.03
C ASN A 223 -15.06 -27.97 -3.28
N VAL A 224 -14.33 -27.16 -2.50
CA VAL A 224 -14.93 -26.04 -1.76
C VAL A 224 -15.17 -24.85 -2.69
N GLY A 225 -16.41 -24.38 -2.76
CA GLY A 225 -16.77 -23.19 -3.51
C GLY A 225 -17.02 -21.98 -2.60
N TYR A 226 -16.58 -20.80 -3.05
CA TYR A 226 -17.09 -19.54 -2.50
C TYR A 226 -18.60 -19.44 -2.71
N VAL A 227 -19.34 -19.08 -1.65
CA VAL A 227 -20.76 -18.76 -1.73
C VAL A 227 -20.97 -17.33 -1.20
N ARG A 228 -21.53 -16.46 -2.02
CA ARG A 228 -21.91 -15.11 -1.57
C ARG A 228 -23.24 -15.20 -0.81
N SER A 229 -23.17 -15.08 0.52
CA SER A 229 -24.37 -14.98 1.36
C SER A 229 -25.20 -13.72 1.05
N ASN A 230 -26.43 -13.69 1.55
CA ASN A 230 -27.32 -12.53 1.41
C ASN A 230 -26.82 -11.29 2.18
N ARG A 231 -25.99 -11.46 3.21
CA ARG A 231 -25.47 -10.36 4.06
C ARG A 231 -24.05 -9.91 3.73
N TYR A 232 -23.31 -10.65 2.88
CA TYR A 232 -21.90 -10.36 2.59
C TYR A 232 -21.66 -8.91 2.15
N LEU A 233 -22.50 -8.37 1.26
CA LEU A 233 -22.38 -6.97 0.81
C LEU A 233 -22.72 -5.95 1.89
N ASP A 234 -23.59 -6.29 2.85
CA ASP A 234 -23.94 -5.40 3.95
C ASP A 234 -22.85 -5.37 5.04
N ILE A 235 -22.11 -6.48 5.21
CA ILE A 235 -20.89 -6.53 6.04
C ILE A 235 -19.76 -5.72 5.36
N VAL A 236 -19.50 -5.97 4.06
CA VAL A 236 -18.44 -5.29 3.30
C VAL A 236 -18.68 -3.79 3.16
N ASP A 237 -19.90 -3.38 2.82
CA ASP A 237 -20.29 -1.96 2.74
C ASP A 237 -20.55 -1.33 4.14
N ARG A 238 -20.29 -2.07 5.25
CA ARG A 238 -20.46 -1.62 6.65
C ARG A 238 -21.88 -1.15 7.01
N LYS A 239 -22.91 -1.60 6.27
CA LYS A 239 -24.32 -1.40 6.62
C LYS A 239 -24.71 -2.23 7.85
N GLN A 240 -24.12 -3.41 7.99
CA GLN A 240 -24.12 -4.21 9.22
C GLN A 240 -22.70 -4.18 9.82
N THR A 241 -22.57 -3.63 11.03
CA THR A 241 -21.30 -3.58 11.76
C THR A 241 -21.28 -4.55 12.94
N GLY A 242 -20.12 -5.15 13.23
CA GLY A 242 -19.97 -6.13 14.30
C GLY A 242 -18.76 -7.05 14.14
N VAL A 243 -18.82 -8.16 14.87
CA VAL A 243 -17.88 -9.28 14.77
C VAL A 243 -18.66 -10.51 14.32
N PHE A 244 -18.26 -11.11 13.21
CA PHE A 244 -18.99 -12.18 12.52
C PHE A 244 -18.17 -13.47 12.54
N ILE A 245 -18.79 -14.59 12.93
CA ILE A 245 -18.19 -15.91 12.73
C ILE A 245 -18.36 -16.30 11.27
N VAL A 246 -17.27 -16.73 10.64
CA VAL A 246 -17.18 -17.00 9.19
C VAL A 246 -16.49 -18.35 8.93
N PRO A 247 -16.81 -19.03 7.81
CA PRO A 247 -16.08 -20.25 7.41
C PRO A 247 -14.61 -19.97 7.12
N LEU A 248 -14.28 -18.87 6.45
CA LEU A 248 -12.91 -18.55 6.04
C LEU A 248 -12.60 -17.07 6.26
N ALA A 249 -11.48 -16.79 6.93
CA ALA A 249 -10.79 -15.52 6.91
C ALA A 249 -9.30 -15.77 6.57
N PHE A 250 -8.69 -14.87 5.81
CA PHE A 250 -7.32 -14.99 5.32
C PHE A 250 -6.64 -13.61 5.24
N GLY A 251 -5.38 -13.57 4.77
CA GLY A 251 -4.61 -12.34 4.58
C GLY A 251 -4.13 -11.66 5.87
N CYS A 252 -4.95 -11.60 6.91
CA CYS A 252 -4.55 -11.13 8.24
C CYS A 252 -5.41 -11.83 9.30
N LEU A 253 -4.79 -12.57 10.22
CA LEU A 253 -5.46 -13.34 11.25
C LEU A 253 -4.67 -13.29 12.57
N LEU A 254 -5.26 -12.71 13.61
CA LEU A 254 -4.76 -12.77 14.97
C LEU A 254 -5.27 -14.05 15.64
N VAL A 255 -4.37 -14.82 16.23
CA VAL A 255 -4.67 -16.04 17.02
C VAL A 255 -4.27 -15.80 18.47
N ARG A 256 -5.17 -16.13 19.39
CA ARG A 256 -5.03 -15.92 20.83
C ARG A 256 -4.17 -17.02 21.48
N PRO A 257 -3.39 -16.74 22.54
CA PRO A 257 -2.40 -17.68 23.10
C PRO A 257 -2.95 -19.08 23.41
N ASP A 258 -4.14 -19.17 24.03
CA ASP A 258 -4.79 -20.43 24.39
C ASP A 258 -5.30 -21.25 23.19
N THR A 259 -5.35 -20.63 22.01
CA THR A 259 -5.80 -21.21 20.75
C THR A 259 -4.63 -21.77 19.93
N ILE A 260 -3.39 -21.33 20.21
CA ILE A 260 -2.16 -21.85 19.58
C ILE A 260 -2.05 -23.38 19.67
N PRO A 261 -2.34 -24.07 20.81
CA PRO A 261 -2.28 -25.54 20.86
C PRO A 261 -3.30 -26.25 19.94
N ALA A 262 -4.44 -25.62 19.67
CA ALA A 262 -5.41 -26.12 18.69
C ALA A 262 -4.92 -25.86 17.26
N MET A 263 -4.31 -24.69 17.00
CA MET A 263 -3.68 -24.38 15.72
C MET A 263 -2.51 -25.31 15.38
N LYS A 264 -1.67 -25.69 16.36
CA LYS A 264 -0.65 -26.74 16.20
C LYS A 264 -1.29 -28.04 15.73
N ARG A 265 -2.29 -28.56 16.46
CA ARG A 265 -3.02 -29.79 16.07
C ARG A 265 -3.70 -29.69 14.69
N ALA A 266 -4.20 -28.51 14.31
CA ALA A 266 -4.74 -28.27 12.98
C ALA A 266 -3.63 -28.46 11.91
N LEU A 267 -2.51 -27.76 12.04
CA LEU A 267 -1.38 -27.85 11.11
C LEU A 267 -0.77 -29.26 11.05
N SER A 268 -0.60 -29.96 12.18
CA SER A 268 -0.10 -31.35 12.18
C SER A 268 -1.05 -32.35 11.51
N ALA A 269 -2.35 -32.03 11.42
CA ALA A 269 -3.37 -32.87 10.79
C ALA A 269 -3.63 -32.51 9.31
N MET A 270 -3.18 -31.35 8.86
CA MET A 270 -3.27 -30.93 7.46
C MET A 270 -2.41 -31.85 6.58
N PRO A 271 -2.93 -32.37 5.46
CA PRO A 271 -2.08 -32.98 4.45
C PRO A 271 -1.13 -31.91 3.90
N ASN A 272 0.06 -32.32 3.44
CA ASN A 272 0.94 -31.41 2.72
C ASN A 272 0.26 -31.01 1.40
N THR A 273 -0.36 -29.83 1.39
CA THR A 273 -1.14 -29.32 0.25
C THR A 273 -0.22 -28.56 -0.70
N ALA A 274 -0.51 -28.64 -2.00
CA ALA A 274 0.31 -27.97 -3.02
C ALA A 274 0.44 -26.47 -2.76
N ASN A 275 1.60 -25.90 -3.14
CA ASN A 275 2.10 -24.54 -2.84
C ASN A 275 1.20 -23.34 -3.20
N ALA A 276 -0.04 -23.54 -3.64
CA ALA A 276 -1.01 -22.48 -3.88
C ALA A 276 -1.50 -21.87 -2.55
N GLU A 277 -1.14 -20.61 -2.32
CA GLU A 277 -1.50 -19.82 -1.14
C GLU A 277 -2.97 -19.96 -0.69
N TRP A 278 -3.94 -19.83 -1.61
CA TRP A 278 -5.36 -19.90 -1.26
C TRP A 278 -5.75 -21.29 -0.73
N VAL A 279 -5.07 -22.35 -1.20
CA VAL A 279 -5.26 -23.72 -0.71
C VAL A 279 -4.78 -23.84 0.73
N PHE A 280 -3.65 -23.23 1.08
CA PHE A 280 -3.16 -23.21 2.46
C PHE A 280 -4.15 -22.54 3.40
N HIS A 281 -4.58 -21.31 3.11
CA HIS A 281 -5.52 -20.59 3.99
C HIS A 281 -6.86 -21.31 4.14
N LEU A 282 -7.40 -21.85 3.04
CA LEU A 282 -8.64 -22.61 3.05
C LEU A 282 -8.52 -23.90 3.88
N THR A 283 -7.42 -24.62 3.72
CA THR A 283 -7.15 -25.87 4.44
C THR A 283 -6.92 -25.58 5.93
N LEU A 284 -6.14 -24.57 6.28
CA LEU A 284 -5.94 -24.14 7.66
C LEU A 284 -7.27 -23.75 8.33
N ALA A 285 -8.11 -22.98 7.65
CA ALA A 285 -9.42 -22.62 8.18
C ALA A 285 -10.28 -23.87 8.45
N TYR A 286 -10.37 -24.79 7.48
CA TYR A 286 -11.09 -26.06 7.66
C TYR A 286 -10.59 -26.85 8.88
N TYR A 287 -9.28 -27.04 9.03
CA TYR A 287 -8.72 -27.79 10.16
C TYR A 287 -8.86 -27.06 11.51
N LEU A 288 -8.89 -25.71 11.54
CA LEU A 288 -9.26 -24.94 12.73
C LEU A 288 -10.72 -25.20 13.15
N HIS A 289 -11.67 -25.24 12.20
CA HIS A 289 -13.06 -25.62 12.48
C HIS A 289 -13.16 -27.08 12.98
N GLN A 290 -12.36 -28.01 12.44
CA GLN A 290 -12.29 -29.39 12.98
C GLN A 290 -11.75 -29.43 14.42
N GLN A 291 -10.92 -28.47 14.83
CA GLN A 291 -10.48 -28.27 16.22
C GLN A 291 -11.46 -27.44 17.08
N GLN A 292 -12.66 -27.15 16.56
CA GLN A 292 -13.69 -26.33 17.21
C GLN A 292 -13.25 -24.89 17.51
N VAL A 293 -12.29 -24.37 16.73
CA VAL A 293 -11.83 -22.97 16.83
C VAL A 293 -12.70 -22.09 15.92
N PRO A 294 -13.55 -21.20 16.46
CA PRO A 294 -14.32 -20.28 15.65
C PRO A 294 -13.42 -19.19 15.06
N ILE A 295 -13.53 -18.97 13.75
CA ILE A 295 -12.85 -17.90 13.03
C ILE A 295 -13.78 -16.70 12.92
N ALA A 296 -13.33 -15.54 13.40
CA ALA A 296 -14.09 -14.30 13.39
C ALA A 296 -13.52 -13.28 12.38
N VAL A 297 -14.38 -12.41 11.88
CA VAL A 297 -14.01 -11.18 11.14
C VAL A 297 -14.66 -10.00 11.84
N SER A 298 -13.88 -8.96 12.12
CA SER A 298 -14.41 -7.68 12.62
C SER A 298 -14.44 -6.64 11.51
N ASN A 299 -15.55 -5.91 11.41
CA ASN A 299 -15.62 -4.67 10.64
C ASN A 299 -15.93 -3.45 11.53
N LEU A 300 -15.75 -3.55 12.85
CA LEU A 300 -16.04 -2.47 13.80
C LEU A 300 -15.23 -1.19 13.55
N LEU A 301 -14.00 -1.30 13.07
CA LEU A 301 -13.17 -0.18 12.59
C LEU A 301 -12.83 -0.33 11.11
N GLU A 302 -12.43 0.77 10.47
CA GLU A 302 -11.68 0.75 9.22
C GLU A 302 -10.23 0.40 9.55
N TYR A 303 -9.84 -0.86 9.32
CA TYR A 303 -8.50 -1.37 9.63
C TYR A 303 -7.48 -1.11 8.51
N GLY A 304 -7.99 -1.01 7.27
CA GLY A 304 -7.22 -0.85 6.05
C GLY A 304 -7.83 -1.66 4.90
N HIS A 305 -6.99 -2.16 4.00
CA HIS A 305 -7.44 -2.67 2.69
C HIS A 305 -6.52 -3.75 2.13
N LEU A 306 -6.92 -4.31 0.97
CA LEU A 306 -6.16 -5.30 0.21
C LEU A 306 -5.57 -4.71 -1.07
N ILE A 307 -4.31 -5.04 -1.34
CA ILE A 307 -3.62 -4.79 -2.61
C ILE A 307 -4.00 -5.86 -3.64
N ASN A 308 -4.06 -5.47 -4.91
CA ASN A 308 -4.22 -6.39 -6.03
C ASN A 308 -2.88 -6.64 -6.76
N PRO A 309 -2.28 -7.84 -6.67
CA PRO A 309 -1.03 -8.18 -7.36
C PRO A 309 -1.22 -8.51 -8.86
N THR A 310 -2.45 -8.41 -9.40
CA THR A 310 -2.70 -8.61 -10.83
C THR A 310 -1.81 -7.70 -11.68
N GLY A 311 -1.05 -8.30 -12.62
CA GLY A 311 -0.15 -7.57 -13.49
C GLY A 311 1.22 -7.25 -12.90
N PHE A 312 1.56 -7.70 -11.68
CA PHE A 312 2.92 -7.59 -11.16
C PHE A 312 3.85 -8.44 -12.03
N ASP A 313 4.90 -7.81 -12.56
CA ASP A 313 5.90 -8.44 -13.42
C ASP A 313 7.27 -8.32 -12.74
N SER A 314 7.72 -9.41 -12.12
CA SER A 314 9.01 -9.52 -11.41
C SER A 314 10.23 -9.46 -12.34
N THR A 315 10.04 -9.37 -13.66
CA THR A 315 11.14 -9.14 -14.62
C THR A 315 11.49 -7.66 -14.80
N LYS A 316 10.65 -6.74 -14.31
CA LYS A 316 10.89 -5.29 -14.33
C LYS A 316 11.90 -4.87 -13.28
N ALA A 317 12.64 -3.78 -13.53
CA ALA A 317 13.48 -3.17 -12.51
C ALA A 317 12.64 -2.54 -11.38
N HIS A 318 11.49 -1.96 -11.73
CA HIS A 318 10.53 -1.41 -10.77
C HIS A 318 9.08 -1.83 -11.09
N PRO A 319 8.68 -3.06 -10.71
CA PRO A 319 7.36 -3.62 -11.04
C PRO A 319 6.18 -2.71 -10.63
N ASP A 320 6.29 -2.08 -9.46
CA ASP A 320 5.27 -1.16 -8.92
C ASP A 320 4.93 0.02 -9.85
N LEU A 321 5.84 0.47 -10.72
CA LEU A 321 5.54 1.53 -11.69
C LEU A 321 4.32 1.20 -12.55
N PHE A 322 4.15 -0.08 -12.90
CA PHE A 322 3.15 -0.55 -13.84
C PHE A 322 1.75 -0.76 -13.21
N LEU A 323 1.64 -0.71 -11.88
CA LEU A 323 0.46 -1.16 -11.12
C LEU A 323 -0.58 -0.08 -10.80
N VAL A 324 -0.51 1.07 -11.46
CA VAL A 324 -1.41 2.21 -11.25
C VAL A 324 -2.89 1.91 -11.52
N GLU A 325 -3.20 0.99 -12.43
CA GLU A 325 -4.60 0.65 -12.76
C GLU A 325 -5.28 -0.16 -11.66
N GLU A 326 -4.51 -1.04 -11.02
CA GLU A 326 -5.01 -1.99 -10.02
C GLU A 326 -4.88 -1.47 -8.59
N ASN A 327 -3.89 -0.61 -8.32
CA ASN A 327 -3.58 -0.03 -7.01
C ASN A 327 -3.36 1.50 -7.12
N PRO A 328 -4.37 2.28 -7.54
CA PRO A 328 -4.20 3.69 -7.87
C PRO A 328 -3.88 4.58 -6.67
N ALA A 329 -4.19 4.17 -5.44
CA ALA A 329 -3.90 4.95 -4.23
C ALA A 329 -2.44 4.78 -3.79
N GLU A 330 -1.96 3.54 -3.72
CA GLU A 330 -0.57 3.21 -3.39
C GLU A 330 0.39 3.76 -4.43
N TRP A 331 0.01 3.63 -5.71
CA TRP A 331 0.77 4.22 -6.79
C TRP A 331 0.80 5.75 -6.67
N ALA A 332 -0.34 6.39 -6.34
CA ALA A 332 -0.38 7.83 -6.17
C ALA A 332 0.50 8.32 -5.02
N ASP A 333 0.47 7.65 -3.86
CA ASP A 333 1.31 7.97 -2.70
C ASP A 333 2.81 7.84 -3.02
N LYS A 334 3.21 6.76 -3.73
CA LYS A 334 4.60 6.50 -4.08
C LYS A 334 5.13 7.42 -5.19
N TYR A 335 4.29 7.71 -6.19
CA TYR A 335 4.75 8.23 -7.48
C TYR A 335 4.20 9.60 -7.91
N LEU A 336 3.18 10.16 -7.25
CA LEU A 336 2.83 11.57 -7.46
C LEU A 336 3.70 12.49 -6.59
N ASN A 337 3.81 13.75 -6.99
CA ASN A 337 4.50 14.74 -6.16
C ASN A 337 3.69 15.05 -4.90
N GLU A 338 4.34 15.39 -3.78
CA GLU A 338 3.63 15.84 -2.56
C GLU A 338 2.73 17.07 -2.82
N LEU A 339 3.18 17.97 -3.71
CA LEU A 339 2.46 19.16 -4.12
C LEU A 339 1.49 18.91 -5.29
N TYR A 340 1.32 17.66 -5.74
CA TYR A 340 0.38 17.33 -6.82
C TYR A 340 -1.06 17.71 -6.43
N TRP A 341 -1.46 17.49 -5.17
CA TRP A 341 -2.83 17.79 -4.71
C TRP A 341 -3.10 19.30 -4.56
N SER A 342 -2.06 20.13 -4.50
CA SER A 342 -2.11 21.59 -4.47
C SER A 342 -1.60 22.23 -5.78
N PHE A 343 -1.64 21.50 -6.90
CA PHE A 343 -1.01 21.90 -8.17
C PHE A 343 -1.39 23.32 -8.63
N GLU A 344 -2.62 23.76 -8.35
CA GLU A 344 -3.20 25.06 -8.72
C GLU A 344 -2.35 26.24 -8.19
N GLU A 345 -1.73 26.09 -7.01
CA GLU A 345 -0.88 27.11 -6.39
C GLU A 345 0.52 27.22 -7.03
N HIS A 346 0.88 26.24 -7.87
CA HIS A 346 2.23 26.08 -8.42
C HIS A 346 2.29 26.18 -9.96
N GLY A 347 1.15 26.47 -10.59
CA GLY A 347 0.97 26.43 -12.05
C GLY A 347 1.66 27.50 -12.87
N LEU A 348 1.74 28.71 -12.33
CA LEU A 348 2.09 29.90 -13.11
C LEU A 348 3.60 29.95 -13.42
N ILE A 349 3.94 30.07 -14.70
CA ILE A 349 5.30 30.35 -15.15
C ILE A 349 5.38 31.81 -15.63
N PRO A 350 6.14 32.69 -14.94
CA PRO A 350 6.29 34.09 -15.35
C PRO A 350 6.84 34.21 -16.79
N ASN A 351 6.20 35.07 -17.59
CA ASN A 351 6.54 35.37 -18.99
C ASN A 351 6.33 34.24 -20.01
N CYS A 352 5.66 33.15 -19.64
CA CYS A 352 5.41 32.02 -20.53
C CYS A 352 3.88 31.83 -20.73
N THR A 353 3.29 32.63 -21.63
CA THR A 353 1.86 32.56 -21.94
C THR A 353 1.46 31.16 -22.40
N ASP A 354 0.39 30.61 -21.81
CA ASP A 354 -0.15 29.28 -22.04
C ASP A 354 0.84 28.12 -21.82
N VAL A 355 1.85 28.32 -20.96
CA VAL A 355 2.75 27.27 -20.47
C VAL A 355 2.67 27.17 -18.95
N PHE A 356 2.29 26.01 -18.45
CA PHE A 356 2.02 25.78 -17.03
C PHE A 356 3.01 24.78 -16.44
N LYS A 357 3.44 25.02 -15.19
CA LYS A 357 4.28 24.09 -14.43
C LYS A 357 3.37 23.12 -13.66
N VAL A 358 3.79 21.86 -13.53
CA VAL A 358 3.00 20.85 -12.80
C VAL A 358 3.92 20.08 -11.87
N PRO A 359 3.70 20.09 -10.54
CA PRO A 359 4.31 19.12 -9.63
C PRO A 359 3.64 17.76 -9.86
N MET A 360 4.02 17.05 -10.93
CA MET A 360 3.29 15.86 -11.36
C MET A 360 3.71 14.61 -10.57
N PHE A 361 5.01 14.31 -10.56
CA PHE A 361 5.53 13.05 -10.05
C PHE A 361 6.53 13.24 -8.89
N SER A 362 6.72 12.19 -8.10
CA SER A 362 7.72 12.14 -7.05
C SER A 362 9.14 12.00 -7.63
N PRO A 363 10.19 12.36 -6.88
CA PRO A 363 11.56 12.00 -7.23
C PRO A 363 11.78 10.48 -7.36
N ALA A 364 10.98 9.66 -6.67
CA ALA A 364 11.03 8.21 -6.79
C ALA A 364 10.51 7.73 -8.15
N PHE A 365 9.39 8.28 -8.66
CA PHE A 365 8.92 7.98 -10.02
C PHE A 365 9.98 8.36 -11.06
N ALA A 366 10.54 9.56 -10.92
CA ALA A 366 11.50 10.12 -11.85
C ALA A 366 12.77 9.24 -11.97
N ARG A 367 13.30 8.80 -10.82
CA ARG A 367 14.42 7.85 -10.73
C ARG A 367 14.06 6.46 -11.26
N ASN A 368 12.99 5.85 -10.77
CA ASN A 368 12.60 4.49 -11.14
C ASN A 368 12.32 4.37 -12.65
N LEU A 369 11.76 5.42 -13.28
CA LEU A 369 11.55 5.43 -14.73
C LEU A 369 12.87 5.51 -15.52
N ILE A 370 13.88 6.24 -15.03
CA ILE A 370 15.23 6.23 -15.62
C ILE A 370 15.86 4.84 -15.49
N GLU A 371 15.79 4.25 -14.29
CA GLU A 371 16.37 2.94 -13.99
C GLU A 371 15.71 1.82 -14.82
N GLU A 372 14.38 1.85 -15.02
CA GLU A 372 13.66 0.94 -15.93
C GLU A 372 14.08 1.13 -17.40
N CYS A 373 14.25 2.38 -17.87
CA CYS A 373 14.72 2.65 -19.23
C CYS A 373 16.18 2.22 -19.46
N GLU A 374 17.08 2.41 -18.49
CA GLU A 374 18.46 1.93 -18.60
C GLU A 374 18.57 0.41 -18.44
N HIS A 375 17.70 -0.22 -17.65
CA HIS A 375 17.58 -1.68 -17.57
C HIS A 375 17.17 -2.28 -18.93
N PHE A 376 16.21 -1.66 -19.62
CA PHE A 376 15.85 -2.05 -20.99
C PHE A 376 16.98 -1.78 -22.00
N GLY A 377 17.67 -0.64 -21.88
CA GLY A 377 18.95 -0.34 -22.55
C GLY A 377 18.91 -0.11 -24.08
N GLN A 378 17.82 -0.44 -24.78
CA GLN A 378 17.69 -0.31 -26.24
C GLN A 378 17.24 1.10 -26.67
N TRP A 379 18.05 2.09 -26.31
CA TRP A 379 17.89 3.48 -26.74
C TRP A 379 18.04 3.64 -28.26
N SER A 380 17.27 4.57 -28.83
CA SER A 380 17.40 4.95 -30.24
C SER A 380 18.77 5.59 -30.56
N ASN A 381 19.12 5.63 -31.85
CA ASN A 381 20.29 6.34 -32.34
C ASN A 381 20.09 7.86 -32.48
N GLY A 382 18.85 8.34 -32.52
CA GLY A 382 18.50 9.73 -32.83
C GLY A 382 18.49 10.04 -34.34
N ASP A 383 18.19 9.04 -35.17
CA ASP A 383 18.10 9.16 -36.63
C ASP A 383 16.65 9.34 -37.11
N ASN A 384 16.44 10.10 -38.19
CA ASN A 384 15.11 10.32 -38.79
C ASN A 384 14.41 9.04 -39.27
N LYS A 385 15.10 7.89 -39.32
CA LYS A 385 14.51 6.60 -39.69
C LYS A 385 14.47 5.72 -38.45
N ASP A 386 13.27 5.35 -38.04
CA ASP A 386 13.08 4.51 -36.87
C ASP A 386 11.94 3.51 -37.10
N GLU A 387 12.32 2.25 -37.24
CA GLU A 387 11.42 1.10 -37.47
C GLU A 387 10.54 0.77 -36.25
N ARG A 388 10.86 1.34 -35.07
CA ARG A 388 10.07 1.19 -33.82
C ARG A 388 8.79 2.03 -33.85
N ILE A 389 8.70 3.03 -34.73
CA ILE A 389 7.58 3.97 -34.84
C ILE A 389 6.70 3.64 -36.05
N GLN A 390 5.38 3.78 -35.89
CA GLN A 390 4.42 3.54 -36.98
C GLN A 390 4.65 4.55 -38.12
N GLY A 391 5.16 4.05 -39.25
CA GLY A 391 5.50 4.85 -40.44
C GLY A 391 7.01 4.96 -40.72
N GLY A 392 7.87 4.50 -39.81
CA GLY A 392 9.31 4.36 -40.05
C GLY A 392 10.12 5.66 -40.15
N TYR A 393 9.50 6.83 -39.90
CA TYR A 393 10.13 8.14 -40.08
C TYR A 393 9.77 9.10 -38.95
N GLU A 394 10.79 9.64 -38.28
CA GLU A 394 10.65 10.67 -37.28
C GLU A 394 11.12 12.04 -37.83
N PRO A 395 10.24 13.06 -37.86
CA PRO A 395 10.62 14.38 -38.38
C PRO A 395 11.68 15.11 -37.54
N VAL A 396 11.73 14.84 -36.23
CA VAL A 396 12.59 15.52 -35.25
C VAL A 396 13.10 14.47 -34.26
N PRO A 397 14.09 13.65 -34.64
CA PRO A 397 14.42 12.45 -33.89
C PRO A 397 15.12 12.74 -32.56
N THR A 398 14.89 11.85 -31.58
CA THR A 398 15.55 11.88 -30.27
C THR A 398 16.21 10.55 -29.91
N GLN A 399 17.20 10.56 -29.00
CA GLN A 399 17.74 9.34 -28.40
C GLN A 399 16.84 8.91 -27.24
N ASP A 400 15.95 7.96 -27.51
CA ASP A 400 14.81 7.67 -26.65
C ASP A 400 14.43 6.19 -26.55
N ILE A 401 13.54 5.93 -25.61
CA ILE A 401 12.81 4.68 -25.43
C ILE A 401 11.32 5.02 -25.34
N HIS A 402 10.51 4.40 -26.19
CA HIS A 402 9.06 4.56 -26.20
C HIS A 402 8.41 3.61 -25.18
N PHE A 403 7.31 4.04 -24.58
CA PHE A 403 6.57 3.27 -23.57
C PHE A 403 6.01 1.93 -24.08
N ASN A 404 5.85 1.77 -25.39
CA ASN A 404 5.46 0.49 -25.98
C ASN A 404 6.57 -0.57 -25.90
N GLN A 405 7.85 -0.16 -25.91
CA GLN A 405 8.99 -1.06 -25.84
C GLN A 405 9.16 -1.68 -24.44
N ILE A 406 8.83 -0.91 -23.39
CA ILE A 406 8.90 -1.35 -21.99
C ILE A 406 7.56 -1.87 -21.43
N GLY A 407 6.46 -1.77 -22.20
CA GLY A 407 5.13 -2.24 -21.81
C GLY A 407 4.30 -1.25 -20.96
N PHE A 408 4.73 0.01 -20.85
CA PHE A 408 4.17 1.00 -19.93
C PHE A 408 2.94 1.77 -20.48
N ASN A 409 2.55 1.55 -21.74
CA ASN A 409 1.46 2.27 -22.43
C ASN A 409 0.13 2.34 -21.66
N ASN A 410 -0.32 1.23 -21.07
CA ASN A 410 -1.66 1.14 -20.48
C ASN A 410 -1.70 1.91 -19.15
N ALA A 411 -0.74 1.62 -18.27
CA ALA A 411 -0.47 2.38 -17.06
C ALA A 411 -0.33 3.88 -17.35
N TRP A 412 0.43 4.27 -18.38
CA TRP A 412 0.56 5.67 -18.77
C TRP A 412 -0.76 6.31 -19.20
N ARG A 413 -1.55 5.66 -20.06
CA ARG A 413 -2.87 6.17 -20.46
C ARG A 413 -3.83 6.28 -19.28
N PHE A 414 -3.72 5.40 -18.29
CA PHE A 414 -4.45 5.53 -17.04
C PHE A 414 -3.96 6.75 -16.23
N ILE A 415 -2.65 6.93 -16.07
CA ILE A 415 -2.05 8.10 -15.40
C ILE A 415 -2.54 9.41 -16.03
N LEU A 416 -2.53 9.50 -17.37
CA LEU A 416 -3.03 10.67 -18.09
C LEU A 416 -4.51 10.94 -17.79
N ARG A 417 -5.37 9.93 -17.88
CA ARG A 417 -6.82 10.10 -17.65
C ARG A 417 -7.19 10.32 -16.19
N ARG A 418 -6.45 9.72 -15.25
CA ARG A 418 -6.74 9.75 -13.81
C ARG A 418 -6.15 10.97 -13.12
N PHE A 419 -4.93 11.34 -13.48
CA PHE A 419 -4.14 12.37 -12.78
C PHE A 419 -3.86 13.60 -13.66
N LEU A 420 -3.50 13.44 -14.94
CA LEU A 420 -3.22 14.63 -15.76
C LEU A 420 -4.49 15.36 -16.22
N ARG A 421 -5.60 14.64 -16.46
CA ARG A 421 -6.86 15.24 -16.92
C ARG A 421 -7.37 16.36 -16.01
N PRO A 422 -7.50 16.20 -14.68
CA PRO A 422 -7.87 17.30 -13.77
C PRO A 422 -6.99 18.54 -13.94
N VAL A 423 -5.66 18.36 -13.99
CA VAL A 423 -4.68 19.43 -14.17
C VAL A 423 -4.89 20.18 -15.48
N THR A 424 -5.08 19.45 -16.59
CA THR A 424 -5.33 20.09 -17.90
C THR A 424 -6.66 20.80 -18.00
N SER A 425 -7.73 20.28 -17.37
CA SER A 425 -9.04 20.93 -17.39
C SER A 425 -9.11 22.16 -16.48
N HIS A 426 -8.24 22.27 -15.46
CA HIS A 426 -8.03 23.50 -14.72
C HIS A 426 -7.33 24.56 -15.58
N TYR A 427 -6.16 24.25 -16.14
CA TYR A 427 -5.35 25.26 -16.86
C TYR A 427 -5.90 25.64 -18.25
N TYR A 428 -6.52 24.71 -18.96
CA TYR A 428 -7.09 24.92 -20.28
C TYR A 428 -8.62 24.82 -20.22
N THR A 429 -9.26 25.86 -19.67
CA THR A 429 -10.73 25.91 -19.50
C THR A 429 -11.47 25.60 -20.80
N GLY A 430 -12.33 24.58 -20.77
CA GLY A 430 -13.09 24.10 -21.93
C GLY A 430 -12.42 22.96 -22.70
N TYR A 431 -11.15 22.65 -22.42
CA TYR A 431 -10.49 21.44 -22.90
C TYR A 431 -10.67 20.27 -21.92
N THR A 432 -10.89 19.08 -22.46
CA THR A 432 -10.98 17.83 -21.70
C THR A 432 -10.01 16.84 -22.33
N LEU A 433 -8.95 16.51 -21.59
CA LEU A 433 -8.00 15.48 -22.00
C LEU A 433 -8.69 14.12 -22.07
N GLU A 434 -8.59 13.47 -23.23
CA GLU A 434 -9.07 12.10 -23.46
C GLU A 434 -7.97 11.06 -23.17
N GLY A 435 -6.70 11.47 -23.21
CA GLY A 435 -5.56 10.59 -23.01
C GLY A 435 -5.35 9.64 -24.18
N ARG A 436 -5.58 10.14 -25.40
CA ARG A 436 -5.17 9.48 -26.64
C ARG A 436 -3.72 9.87 -26.90
N THR A 437 -2.82 8.90 -26.90
CA THR A 437 -1.40 9.14 -27.15
C THR A 437 -0.91 8.29 -28.32
N THR A 438 -0.06 8.92 -29.12
CA THR A 438 0.64 8.31 -30.27
C THR A 438 2.13 8.14 -29.98
N LEU A 439 2.72 9.06 -29.22
CA LEU A 439 4.13 9.05 -28.82
C LEU A 439 4.25 9.40 -27.33
N ASP A 440 4.71 8.43 -26.55
CA ASP A 440 5.07 8.56 -25.13
C ASP A 440 6.45 7.94 -24.94
N PHE A 441 7.43 8.74 -24.52
CA PHE A 441 8.83 8.34 -24.59
C PHE A 441 9.72 9.09 -23.60
N VAL A 442 10.80 8.43 -23.16
CA VAL A 442 11.87 9.04 -22.37
C VAL A 442 13.03 9.38 -23.31
N VAL A 443 13.46 10.64 -23.31
CA VAL A 443 14.62 11.14 -24.06
C VAL A 443 15.82 11.29 -23.15
N ARG A 444 17.01 10.90 -23.65
CA ARG A 444 18.30 11.05 -22.97
C ARG A 444 19.27 11.92 -23.77
N TYR A 445 19.53 13.14 -23.31
CA TYR A 445 20.53 14.04 -23.90
C TYR A 445 21.90 13.87 -23.26
N ARG A 446 22.95 13.81 -24.10
CA ARG A 446 24.36 13.74 -23.65
C ARG A 446 25.31 14.54 -24.53
N PRO A 447 26.34 15.20 -23.98
CA PRO A 447 27.31 16.03 -24.71
C PRO A 447 28.00 15.32 -25.89
N ASP A 448 28.34 14.04 -25.73
CA ASP A 448 29.04 13.17 -26.70
C ASP A 448 28.12 12.62 -27.80
N LYS A 449 26.81 12.76 -27.65
CA LYS A 449 25.78 12.29 -28.59
C LYS A 449 24.82 13.42 -28.95
N GLN A 450 23.52 13.15 -28.96
CA GLN A 450 22.50 14.18 -29.10
C GLN A 450 22.45 15.02 -27.82
N ASN A 451 22.90 16.27 -27.92
CA ASN A 451 22.97 17.20 -26.78
C ASN A 451 21.95 18.35 -26.83
N TYR A 452 21.21 18.53 -27.93
CA TYR A 452 20.19 19.57 -28.09
C TYR A 452 19.07 19.07 -29.00
N LEU A 453 17.96 19.81 -29.08
CA LEU A 453 16.88 19.56 -30.03
C LEU A 453 16.51 20.86 -30.76
N ARG A 454 16.51 20.82 -32.10
CA ARG A 454 16.25 21.98 -32.96
C ARG A 454 14.84 22.56 -32.76
N PRO A 455 14.59 23.84 -33.13
CA PRO A 455 13.25 24.42 -33.13
C PRO A 455 12.21 23.57 -33.87
N HIS A 456 11.09 23.23 -33.20
CA HIS A 456 10.01 22.42 -33.76
C HIS A 456 8.65 22.69 -33.07
N HIS A 457 7.62 22.06 -33.61
CA HIS A 457 6.28 21.90 -33.02
C HIS A 457 6.02 20.42 -32.78
N ASP A 458 5.22 20.13 -31.75
CA ASP A 458 4.84 18.76 -31.43
C ASP A 458 3.61 18.32 -32.21
N ALA A 459 3.51 17.01 -32.40
CA ALA A 459 2.36 16.37 -33.02
C ALA A 459 1.23 16.12 -32.00
N SER A 460 0.86 17.13 -31.20
CA SER A 460 -0.11 17.01 -30.10
C SER A 460 -1.09 18.20 -30.05
N THR A 461 -2.21 18.03 -29.33
CA THR A 461 -2.99 19.17 -28.85
C THR A 461 -2.30 19.78 -27.62
N VAL A 462 -1.94 18.94 -26.65
CA VAL A 462 -1.12 19.32 -25.48
C VAL A 462 0.08 18.39 -25.37
N THR A 463 1.26 18.95 -25.10
CA THR A 463 2.45 18.20 -24.73
C THR A 463 2.66 18.30 -23.22
N LEU A 464 2.96 17.15 -22.59
CA LEU A 464 3.58 17.08 -21.27
C LEU A 464 5.07 16.80 -21.44
N ASN A 465 5.92 17.61 -20.81
CA ASN A 465 7.37 17.41 -20.74
C ASN A 465 7.81 17.45 -19.27
N VAL A 466 8.35 16.35 -18.73
CA VAL A 466 8.75 16.20 -17.32
C VAL A 466 10.26 16.03 -17.21
N ALA A 467 10.89 16.79 -16.31
CA ALA A 467 12.28 16.56 -15.94
C ALA A 467 12.41 15.31 -15.07
N LEU A 468 13.26 14.35 -15.46
CA LEU A 468 13.43 13.11 -14.68
C LEU A 468 14.66 13.14 -13.77
N ASN A 469 15.62 14.04 -14.00
CA ASN A 469 16.79 14.20 -13.14
C ASN A 469 17.22 15.68 -12.97
N GLN A 470 18.18 15.93 -12.07
CA GLN A 470 18.43 17.24 -11.48
C GLN A 470 19.48 18.04 -12.24
N GLY A 471 19.07 19.16 -12.85
CA GLY A 471 19.98 20.15 -13.41
C GLY A 471 20.92 20.73 -12.35
N GLY A 472 22.21 20.86 -12.70
CA GLY A 472 23.28 21.28 -11.79
C GLY A 472 23.94 20.13 -11.03
N VAL A 473 23.29 18.97 -10.91
CA VAL A 473 23.81 17.77 -10.24
C VAL A 473 24.15 16.70 -11.28
N ASP A 474 23.16 16.23 -12.03
CA ASP A 474 23.30 15.11 -12.97
C ASP A 474 23.69 15.57 -14.38
N TYR A 475 23.43 16.84 -14.70
CA TYR A 475 23.78 17.47 -15.97
C TYR A 475 23.99 18.98 -15.83
N GLN A 476 24.68 19.57 -16.82
CA GLN A 476 24.89 21.01 -16.95
C GLN A 476 24.29 21.54 -18.26
N GLY A 477 23.81 22.79 -18.25
CA GLY A 477 23.05 23.36 -19.36
C GLY A 477 21.66 22.75 -19.47
N GLY A 478 21.20 22.49 -20.70
CA GLY A 478 19.86 21.94 -20.94
C GLY A 478 18.74 22.96 -20.70
N GLY A 479 17.51 22.45 -20.66
CA GLY A 479 16.28 23.25 -20.58
C GLY A 479 15.46 23.24 -21.88
N THR A 480 14.43 24.08 -21.90
CA THR A 480 13.49 24.25 -23.03
C THR A 480 13.24 25.73 -23.25
N ARG A 481 13.30 26.21 -24.50
CA ARG A 481 13.01 27.60 -24.84
C ARG A 481 11.82 27.70 -25.79
N PHE A 482 10.81 28.45 -25.39
CA PHE A 482 9.65 28.81 -26.20
C PHE A 482 9.95 30.10 -26.97
N ILE A 483 10.12 29.98 -28.29
CA ILE A 483 10.77 31.01 -29.12
C ILE A 483 9.86 32.22 -29.31
N ARG A 484 8.55 32.00 -29.56
CA ARG A 484 7.58 33.10 -29.78
C ARG A 484 7.37 33.97 -28.53
N GLN A 485 7.43 33.35 -27.35
CA GLN A 485 7.27 33.98 -26.05
C GLN A 485 8.61 34.57 -25.52
N ASN A 486 9.75 34.20 -26.13
CA ASN A 486 11.10 34.39 -25.57
C ASN A 486 11.23 33.92 -24.11
N CYS A 487 10.53 32.84 -23.79
CA CYS A 487 10.50 32.20 -22.48
C CYS A 487 11.52 31.05 -22.45
N THR A 488 12.26 30.90 -21.34
CA THR A 488 13.27 29.84 -21.17
C THR A 488 13.08 29.16 -19.83
N LEU A 489 12.92 27.84 -19.85
CA LEU A 489 12.76 26.98 -18.68
C LEU A 489 14.04 26.18 -18.46
N ILE A 490 14.67 26.38 -17.31
CA ILE A 490 15.89 25.70 -16.85
C ILE A 490 15.70 25.27 -15.40
N ASN A 491 16.50 24.31 -14.94
CA ASN A 491 16.51 23.83 -13.54
C ASN A 491 15.13 23.37 -13.01
N THR A 492 14.28 22.84 -13.88
CA THR A 492 13.05 22.13 -13.48
C THR A 492 13.41 20.95 -12.57
N PRO A 493 12.85 20.83 -11.35
CA PRO A 493 13.19 19.73 -10.45
C PRO A 493 12.68 18.36 -10.98
N PRO A 494 13.31 17.24 -10.59
CA PRO A 494 12.83 15.90 -10.90
C PRO A 494 11.34 15.70 -10.58
N GLY A 495 10.61 15.05 -11.48
CA GLY A 495 9.17 14.80 -11.38
C GLY A 495 8.28 15.99 -11.73
N TRP A 496 8.82 17.21 -11.85
CA TRP A 496 8.03 18.36 -12.30
C TRP A 496 7.91 18.41 -13.82
N GLY A 497 6.68 18.61 -14.27
CA GLY A 497 6.28 18.78 -15.65
C GLY A 497 6.09 20.22 -16.08
N THR A 498 6.06 20.40 -17.40
CA THR A 498 5.54 21.59 -18.08
C THR A 498 4.49 21.14 -19.09
N LEU A 499 3.32 21.77 -19.07
CA LEU A 499 2.25 21.61 -20.05
C LEU A 499 2.27 22.79 -21.02
N SER A 500 2.21 22.51 -22.32
CA SER A 500 2.05 23.54 -23.37
C SER A 500 1.29 22.99 -24.58
N PRO A 501 0.54 23.82 -25.33
CA PRO A 501 -0.03 23.43 -26.62
C PRO A 501 1.06 23.00 -27.62
N GLY A 502 0.94 21.86 -28.29
CA GLY A 502 2.01 21.35 -29.17
C GLY A 502 2.12 22.07 -30.53
N ARG A 503 0.98 22.36 -31.14
CA ARG A 503 0.87 22.92 -32.50
C ARG A 503 0.75 24.45 -32.50
N LEU A 504 1.12 25.04 -33.64
CA LEU A 504 0.93 26.44 -34.06
C LEU A 504 1.61 27.53 -33.21
N THR A 505 1.42 27.55 -31.89
CA THR A 505 1.75 28.69 -31.02
C THR A 505 3.03 28.52 -30.20
N HIS A 506 3.48 27.29 -29.95
CA HIS A 506 4.63 27.01 -29.07
C HIS A 506 5.79 26.37 -29.84
N LEU A 507 6.32 27.10 -30.83
CA LEU A 507 7.59 26.74 -31.47
C LEU A 507 8.68 26.79 -30.41
N HIS A 508 9.32 25.65 -30.14
CA HIS A 508 10.27 25.53 -29.03
C HIS A 508 11.51 24.72 -29.40
N GLU A 509 12.59 24.91 -28.64
CA GLU A 509 13.87 24.21 -28.81
C GLU A 509 14.35 23.60 -27.49
N GLY A 510 15.03 22.45 -27.58
CA GLY A 510 15.71 21.80 -26.47
C GLY A 510 17.13 22.35 -26.35
N LEU A 511 17.39 23.08 -25.27
CA LEU A 511 18.68 23.75 -25.06
C LEU A 511 19.83 22.75 -24.83
N LYS A 512 21.05 23.18 -25.17
CA LYS A 512 22.22 22.29 -25.20
C LYS A 512 22.65 21.82 -23.80
N THR A 513 22.72 20.51 -23.63
CA THR A 513 23.33 19.82 -22.49
C THR A 513 24.85 19.79 -22.67
N THR A 514 25.61 20.31 -21.72
CA THR A 514 27.06 20.56 -21.86
C THR A 514 27.95 19.63 -21.03
N ALA A 515 27.42 19.05 -19.95
CA ALA A 515 28.05 17.98 -19.17
C ALA A 515 26.98 17.04 -18.60
N GLY A 516 27.38 15.83 -18.22
CA GLY A 516 26.48 14.84 -17.62
C GLY A 516 25.43 14.27 -18.58
N THR A 517 24.31 13.82 -18.04
CA THR A 517 23.21 13.22 -18.82
C THR A 517 21.87 13.79 -18.36
N ARG A 518 21.07 14.34 -19.27
CA ARG A 518 19.72 14.88 -18.97
C ARG A 518 18.66 13.90 -19.46
N TYR A 519 17.74 13.51 -18.58
CA TYR A 519 16.57 12.72 -18.91
C TYR A 519 15.30 13.56 -18.84
N ILE A 520 14.43 13.42 -19.84
CA ILE A 520 13.07 13.97 -19.80
C ILE A 520 12.06 12.91 -20.27
N LEU A 521 10.87 12.93 -19.71
CA LEU A 521 9.71 12.22 -20.21
C LEU A 521 8.88 13.18 -21.08
N VAL A 522 8.52 12.75 -22.28
CA VAL A 522 7.68 13.51 -23.21
C VAL A 522 6.46 12.67 -23.59
N SER A 523 5.28 13.30 -23.61
CA SER A 523 4.02 12.69 -24.05
C SER A 523 3.26 13.66 -24.95
N PHE A 524 2.91 13.18 -26.16
CA PHE A 524 2.13 13.91 -27.15
C PHE A 524 0.66 13.47 -27.05
N ILE A 525 -0.18 14.36 -26.53
CA ILE A 525 -1.53 14.03 -26.08
C ILE A 525 -2.58 14.64 -27.02
N ASP A 526 -3.60 13.82 -27.32
CA ASP A 526 -4.80 14.12 -28.12
C ASP A 526 -4.44 14.75 -29.49
N GLN A 527 -3.66 14.00 -30.28
CA GLN A 527 -3.15 14.35 -31.63
C GLN A 527 -4.24 14.60 -32.69
#